data_AF-A0A7V0UEG9-F1
#
_entry.id   AF-A0A7V0UEG9-F1
#
_cell.length_a   1.000
_cell.length_b   1.000
_cell.length_c   1.000
_cell.angle_alpha   90.00
_cell.angle_beta   90.00
_cell.angle_gamma   90.00
#
_symmetry.space_group_name_H-M   'P 1'
#
loop_
_entity.id
_entity.type
_entity.pdbx_description
1 polymer ?
#
loop_
_entity_poly.entity_id
_entity_poly.type
_entity_poly.pdbx_seq_one_letter_code
_entity_poly.pdbx_strand_id
1 'polypeptide(L)'
;MWEFRLVWTQSAPLWWSGLWERAAAIAADRGEAVEERSDLYLVTPDRLDLGLKLRGGAELEIKTRHRRVDGWELWEKCPFFRWNALEAARMANMLRVELLRDASEAASNPVEGAKCLLSGAGISFRELVVPKRRIQSDAGRILDRRIGYEGNPSWLAELAVIHLPGRPPASSICLETCDEPQLGRTPLPAADALVCGYPELLVSHLEL
;
A
#
# COMPACT_ATOMS: atom_id res chain seq x y z
N MET A 1 -2.83 -2.73 11.49
CA MET A 1 -3.42 -1.54 10.83
C MET A 1 -4.06 -1.99 9.54
N TRP A 2 -5.21 -1.44 9.22
CA TRP A 2 -6.00 -1.79 8.05
C TRP A 2 -5.90 -0.72 6.98
N GLU A 3 -5.81 -1.14 5.72
CA GLU A 3 -5.78 -0.26 4.56
C GLU A 3 -6.87 -0.63 3.55
N PHE A 4 -7.49 0.40 2.97
CA PHE A 4 -8.33 0.34 1.78
C PHE A 4 -7.78 1.30 0.74
N ARG A 5 -7.72 0.87 -0.52
CA ARG A 5 -7.15 1.70 -1.60
C ARG A 5 -7.99 1.64 -2.88
N LEU A 6 -8.17 2.82 -3.45
CA LEU A 6 -8.66 3.03 -4.80
C LEU A 6 -7.52 3.58 -5.66
N VAL A 7 -7.41 3.09 -6.89
CA VAL A 7 -6.42 3.56 -7.87
C VAL A 7 -7.08 3.75 -9.23
N TRP A 8 -6.95 4.95 -9.79
CA TRP A 8 -7.35 5.25 -11.15
C TRP A 8 -6.12 5.32 -12.05
N THR A 9 -5.97 4.34 -12.93
CA THR A 9 -4.79 4.16 -13.81
C THR A 9 -4.98 4.72 -15.22
N GLN A 10 -6.22 4.89 -15.67
CA GLN A 10 -6.54 5.42 -17.00
C GLN A 10 -6.85 6.91 -16.97
N SER A 11 -7.77 7.33 -16.10
CA SER A 11 -8.16 8.72 -15.91
C SER A 11 -8.57 8.96 -14.47
N ALA A 12 -8.10 10.06 -13.90
CA ALA A 12 -8.55 10.47 -12.57
C ALA A 12 -10.03 10.93 -12.62
N PRO A 13 -10.79 10.78 -11.53
CA PRO A 13 -12.13 11.34 -11.43
C PRO A 13 -12.14 12.86 -11.66
N LEU A 14 -13.24 13.39 -12.19
CA LEU A 14 -13.37 14.83 -12.48
C LEU A 14 -13.13 15.73 -11.25
N TRP A 15 -13.41 15.22 -10.06
CA TRP A 15 -13.20 15.93 -8.79
C TRP A 15 -11.76 15.84 -8.26
N TRP A 16 -10.89 15.03 -8.86
CA TRP A 16 -9.54 14.75 -8.35
C TRP A 16 -8.68 16.01 -8.21
N SER A 17 -8.61 16.84 -9.24
CA SER A 17 -7.76 18.05 -9.23
C SER A 17 -8.18 19.02 -8.12
N GLY A 18 -9.48 19.26 -7.97
CA GLY A 18 -10.00 20.12 -6.89
C GLY A 18 -9.77 19.53 -5.50
N LEU A 19 -9.88 18.20 -5.34
CA LEU A 19 -9.54 17.53 -4.09
C LEU A 19 -8.05 17.67 -3.76
N TRP A 20 -7.18 17.46 -4.75
CA TRP A 20 -5.73 17.55 -4.60
C TRP A 20 -5.29 18.95 -4.21
N GLU A 21 -5.77 19.98 -4.90
CA GLU A 21 -5.50 21.39 -4.58
C GLU A 21 -5.93 21.75 -3.16
N ARG A 22 -7.14 21.32 -2.77
CA ARG A 22 -7.65 21.51 -1.41
C ARG A 22 -6.76 20.83 -0.38
N ALA A 23 -6.38 19.58 -0.61
CA ALA A 23 -5.52 18.84 0.30
C ALA A 23 -4.13 19.47 0.42
N ALA A 24 -3.58 19.98 -0.69
CA ALA A 24 -2.29 20.68 -0.71
C ALA A 24 -2.35 22.00 0.08
N ALA A 25 -3.43 22.78 -0.07
CA ALA A 25 -3.65 23.98 0.73
C ALA A 25 -3.76 23.66 2.23
N ILE A 26 -4.52 22.62 2.58
CA ILE A 26 -4.64 22.15 3.97
C ILE A 26 -3.30 21.70 4.55
N ALA A 27 -2.44 21.05 3.76
CA ALA A 27 -1.09 20.68 4.19
C ALA A 27 -0.23 21.94 4.40
N ALA A 28 -0.27 22.88 3.46
CA ALA A 28 0.48 24.14 3.54
C ALA A 28 0.09 24.97 4.78
N ASP A 29 -1.20 25.02 5.14
CA ASP A 29 -1.69 25.70 6.35
C ASP A 29 -1.12 25.10 7.64
N ARG A 30 -0.68 23.83 7.60
CA ARG A 30 0.02 23.16 8.72
C ARG A 30 1.54 23.31 8.68
N GLY A 31 2.08 24.02 7.68
CA GLY A 31 3.51 24.06 7.41
C GLY A 31 4.07 22.75 6.83
N GLU A 32 3.22 21.89 6.27
CA GLU A 32 3.61 20.65 5.61
C GLU A 32 3.65 20.84 4.08
N ALA A 33 4.65 20.26 3.43
CA ALA A 33 4.74 20.23 1.97
C ALA A 33 4.12 18.94 1.42
N VAL A 34 3.76 18.96 0.13
CA VAL A 34 3.51 17.72 -0.62
C VAL A 34 4.78 16.88 -0.58
N GLU A 35 4.67 15.65 -0.10
CA GLU A 35 5.83 14.76 0.02
C GLU A 35 6.13 14.13 -1.34
N GLU A 36 7.34 14.34 -1.83
CA GLU A 36 7.86 13.65 -3.01
C GLU A 36 8.87 12.61 -2.57
N ARG A 37 8.61 11.35 -2.90
CA ARG A 37 9.53 10.26 -2.56
C ARG A 37 9.42 9.09 -3.52
N SER A 38 10.43 8.24 -3.49
CA SER A 38 10.42 6.95 -4.18
C SER A 38 10.26 5.82 -3.17
N ASP A 39 9.20 5.04 -3.31
CA ASP A 39 9.00 3.82 -2.54
C ASP A 39 9.68 2.66 -3.27
N LEU A 40 10.40 1.80 -2.56
CA LEU A 40 11.00 0.58 -3.10
C LEU A 40 10.17 -0.63 -2.69
N TYR A 41 9.85 -1.52 -3.64
CA TYR A 41 9.04 -2.71 -3.41
C TYR A 41 9.77 -3.98 -3.84
N LEU A 42 9.52 -5.09 -3.14
CA LEU A 42 9.76 -6.44 -3.66
C LEU A 42 8.43 -6.94 -4.25
N VAL A 43 8.32 -6.85 -5.56
CA VAL A 43 7.12 -7.30 -6.30
C VAL A 43 7.22 -8.80 -6.51
N THR A 44 6.20 -9.53 -6.10
CA THR A 44 6.07 -10.99 -6.26
C THR A 44 4.98 -11.26 -7.30
N PRO A 45 5.33 -11.51 -8.59
CA PRO A 45 4.35 -11.57 -9.67
C PRO A 45 3.20 -12.55 -9.43
N ASP A 46 3.49 -13.67 -8.78
CA ASP A 46 2.53 -14.75 -8.55
C ASP A 46 1.71 -14.58 -7.24
N ARG A 47 1.93 -13.48 -6.49
CA ARG A 47 1.33 -13.26 -5.15
C ARG A 47 0.66 -11.89 -5.05
N LEU A 48 -0.46 -11.74 -5.76
CA LEU A 48 -1.30 -10.53 -5.71
C LEU A 48 -1.94 -10.26 -4.34
N ASP A 49 -1.86 -11.20 -3.41
CA ASP A 49 -2.30 -11.08 -2.02
C ASP A 49 -1.23 -10.50 -1.08
N LEU A 50 -0.04 -10.17 -1.60
CA LEU A 50 1.12 -9.78 -0.81
C LEU A 50 1.81 -8.53 -1.35
N GLY A 51 1.99 -7.53 -0.49
CA GLY A 51 2.81 -6.35 -0.76
C GLY A 51 4.01 -6.26 0.16
N LEU A 52 5.19 -6.06 -0.41
CA LEU A 52 6.44 -5.96 0.33
C LEU A 52 7.08 -4.62 0.00
N LYS A 53 7.03 -3.70 0.96
CA LYS A 53 7.60 -2.37 0.81
C LYS A 53 8.84 -2.23 1.69
N LEU A 54 9.94 -1.83 1.07
CA LEU A 54 11.17 -1.51 1.77
C LEU A 54 11.06 -0.13 2.43
N ARG A 55 11.51 -0.04 3.67
CA ARG A 55 11.57 1.18 4.46
C ARG A 55 13.06 1.51 4.67
N GLY A 56 13.68 2.05 3.63
CA GLY A 56 15.14 2.16 3.57
C GLY A 56 15.81 0.82 3.24
N GLY A 57 17.04 0.62 3.71
CA GLY A 57 17.84 -0.56 3.35
C GLY A 57 17.70 -1.78 4.27
N ALA A 58 17.01 -1.66 5.41
CA ALA A 58 16.98 -2.72 6.42
C ALA A 58 15.58 -3.02 6.98
N GLU A 59 14.63 -2.10 6.91
CA GLU A 59 13.28 -2.30 7.44
C GLU A 59 12.32 -2.71 6.31
N LEU A 60 11.28 -3.46 6.68
CA LEU A 60 10.30 -3.97 5.74
C LEU A 60 8.88 -3.73 6.27
N GLU A 61 7.96 -3.43 5.37
CA GLU A 61 6.53 -3.44 5.63
C GLU A 61 5.88 -4.50 4.75
N ILE A 62 5.18 -5.44 5.40
CA ILE A 62 4.42 -6.48 4.71
C ILE A 62 2.94 -6.10 4.77
N LYS A 63 2.29 -6.14 3.63
CA LYS A 63 0.84 -6.00 3.47
C LYS A 63 0.27 -7.31 2.98
N THR A 64 -0.70 -7.86 3.69
CA THR A 64 -1.39 -9.09 3.30
C THR A 64 -2.87 -8.78 3.06
N ARG A 65 -3.41 -9.27 1.95
CA ARG A 65 -4.84 -9.14 1.67
C ARG A 65 -5.60 -10.07 2.60
N HIS A 66 -6.43 -9.50 3.46
CA HIS A 66 -7.21 -10.25 4.43
C HIS A 66 -8.52 -10.76 3.81
N ARG A 67 -9.30 -9.88 3.18
CA ARG A 67 -10.56 -10.24 2.53
C ARG A 67 -10.90 -9.33 1.37
N ARG A 68 -11.73 -9.85 0.45
CA ARG A 68 -12.38 -9.09 -0.62
C ARG A 68 -13.89 -9.27 -0.54
N VAL A 69 -14.65 -8.18 -0.48
CA VAL A 69 -16.12 -8.21 -0.37
C VAL A 69 -16.74 -6.96 -0.99
N ASP A 70 -17.82 -7.09 -1.75
CA ASP A 70 -18.55 -5.96 -2.35
C ASP A 70 -17.68 -4.92 -3.07
N GLY A 71 -16.65 -5.37 -3.79
CA GLY A 71 -15.70 -4.47 -4.45
C GLY A 71 -14.76 -3.74 -3.49
N TRP A 72 -14.47 -4.32 -2.32
CA TRP A 72 -13.45 -3.87 -1.37
C TRP A 72 -12.31 -4.86 -1.28
N GLU A 73 -11.09 -4.37 -1.06
CA GLU A 73 -10.02 -5.16 -0.48
C GLU A 73 -9.60 -4.57 0.85
N LEU A 74 -9.55 -5.43 1.87
CA LEU A 74 -9.04 -5.07 3.18
C LEU A 74 -7.65 -5.67 3.36
N TRP A 75 -6.68 -4.80 3.63
CA TRP A 75 -5.28 -5.19 3.76
C TRP A 75 -4.79 -5.00 5.19
N GLU A 76 -4.16 -6.02 5.74
CA GLU A 76 -3.41 -5.92 6.99
C GLU A 76 -1.99 -5.44 6.68
N LYS A 77 -1.55 -4.38 7.35
CA LYS A 77 -0.21 -3.80 7.20
C LYS A 77 0.58 -4.04 8.47
N CYS A 78 1.75 -4.65 8.33
CA CYS A 78 2.63 -4.96 9.45
C CYS A 78 4.10 -4.60 9.18
N PRO A 79 4.71 -3.75 10.02
CA PRO A 79 6.12 -3.41 9.90
C PRO A 79 7.04 -4.45 10.58
N PHE A 80 8.26 -4.54 10.08
CA PHE A 80 9.37 -5.33 10.59
C PHE A 80 10.61 -4.43 10.67
N PHE A 81 11.11 -4.21 11.89
CA PHE A 81 12.21 -3.28 12.17
C PHE A 81 13.52 -3.98 12.52
N ARG A 82 13.44 -5.24 12.97
CA ARG A 82 14.57 -6.03 13.45
C ARG A 82 14.39 -7.47 13.01
N TRP A 83 15.50 -8.20 12.94
CA TRP A 83 15.47 -9.62 12.60
C TRP A 83 15.86 -10.48 13.80
N ASN A 84 15.07 -11.51 14.06
CA ASN A 84 15.30 -12.56 15.06
C ASN A 84 14.38 -13.75 14.73
N ALA A 85 14.50 -14.85 15.47
CA ALA A 85 13.72 -16.06 15.23
C ALA A 85 12.19 -15.85 15.32
N LEU A 86 11.71 -14.98 16.23
CA LEU A 86 10.29 -14.68 16.36
C LEU A 86 9.78 -13.88 15.15
N GLU A 87 10.54 -12.88 14.72
CA GLU A 87 10.23 -12.10 13.52
C GLU A 87 10.29 -12.96 12.25
N ALA A 88 11.21 -13.92 12.19
CA ALA A 88 11.28 -14.89 11.10
C ALA A 88 10.03 -15.77 11.03
N ALA A 89 9.59 -16.32 12.17
CA ALA A 89 8.36 -17.12 12.24
C ALA A 89 7.11 -16.29 11.88
N ARG A 90 7.02 -15.06 12.40
CA ARG A 90 5.94 -14.13 12.10
C ARG A 90 5.89 -13.77 10.61
N MET A 91 7.06 -13.48 10.02
CA MET A 91 7.20 -13.18 8.60
C MET A 91 6.83 -14.39 7.74
N ALA A 92 7.34 -15.58 8.05
CA ALA A 92 7.00 -16.80 7.32
C ALA A 92 5.48 -17.06 7.32
N ASN A 93 4.82 -16.86 8.46
CA ASN A 93 3.36 -16.97 8.57
C ASN A 93 2.63 -15.93 7.69
N MET A 94 3.06 -14.66 7.70
CA MET A 94 2.47 -13.62 6.84
C MET A 94 2.70 -13.90 5.34
N LEU A 95 3.89 -14.37 4.98
CA LEU A 95 4.24 -14.77 3.62
C LEU A 95 3.55 -16.07 3.18
N ARG A 96 3.00 -16.84 4.12
CA ARG A 96 2.43 -18.18 3.92
C ARG A 96 3.43 -19.16 3.33
N VAL A 97 4.63 -19.19 3.90
CA VAL A 97 5.72 -20.09 3.52
C VAL A 97 6.21 -20.88 4.73
N GLU A 98 6.87 -22.00 4.48
CA GLU A 98 7.52 -22.76 5.55
C GLU A 98 8.74 -22.01 6.07
N LEU A 99 8.88 -21.95 7.40
CA LEU A 99 10.09 -21.45 8.03
C LEU A 99 11.17 -22.53 7.96
N LEU A 100 12.08 -22.40 7.00
CA LEU A 100 13.28 -23.24 6.93
C LEU A 100 14.20 -22.90 8.10
N ARG A 101 14.77 -23.93 8.76
CA ARG A 101 15.64 -23.78 9.95
C ARG A 101 16.75 -22.73 9.76
N ASP A 102 17.33 -22.68 8.56
CA ASP A 102 18.47 -21.82 8.27
C ASP A 102 18.07 -20.34 8.02
N ALA A 103 16.80 -20.07 7.73
CA ALA A 103 16.34 -18.73 7.37
C ALA A 103 16.39 -17.74 8.54
N SER A 104 16.22 -18.20 9.78
CA SER A 104 16.32 -17.33 10.96
C SER A 104 17.76 -16.92 11.31
N GLU A 105 18.75 -17.71 10.87
CA GLU A 105 20.16 -17.51 11.23
C GLU A 105 20.97 -16.83 10.12
N ALA A 106 20.58 -17.00 8.85
CA ALA A 106 21.33 -16.48 7.72
C ALA A 106 21.12 -14.97 7.43
N ALA A 107 19.98 -14.40 7.82
CA ALA A 107 19.65 -13.01 7.50
C ALA A 107 20.07 -12.03 8.61
N SER A 108 20.57 -10.86 8.20
CA SER A 108 21.00 -9.79 9.11
C SER A 108 19.90 -8.77 9.40
N ASN A 109 18.84 -8.74 8.59
CA ASN A 109 17.75 -7.78 8.68
C ASN A 109 16.44 -8.32 8.03
N PRO A 110 15.29 -7.68 8.28
CA PRO A 110 13.99 -8.06 7.68
C PRO A 110 13.96 -8.19 6.16
N VAL A 111 14.68 -7.36 5.41
CA VAL A 111 14.67 -7.40 3.94
C VAL A 111 15.34 -8.68 3.44
N GLU A 112 16.53 -8.99 3.95
CA GLU A 112 17.24 -10.23 3.62
C GLU A 112 16.46 -11.46 4.09
N GLY A 113 15.83 -11.38 5.28
CA GLY A 113 14.95 -12.42 5.80
C GLY A 113 13.80 -12.74 4.85
N ALA A 114 13.11 -11.72 4.33
CA ALA A 114 12.05 -11.90 3.35
C ALA A 114 12.58 -12.53 2.05
N LYS A 115 13.72 -12.06 1.52
CA LYS A 115 14.33 -12.60 0.30
C LYS A 115 14.70 -14.08 0.46
N CYS A 116 15.27 -14.47 1.61
CA CYS A 116 15.60 -15.86 1.93
C CYS A 116 14.34 -16.74 1.98
N LEU A 117 13.30 -16.29 2.69
CA LEU A 117 12.04 -17.03 2.83
C LEU A 117 11.33 -17.22 1.48
N LEU A 118 11.26 -16.16 0.66
CA LEU A 118 10.65 -16.22 -0.67
C LEU A 118 11.45 -17.15 -1.60
N SER A 119 12.78 -16.99 -1.65
CA SER A 119 13.65 -17.84 -2.47
C SER A 119 13.57 -19.31 -2.06
N GLY A 120 13.59 -19.59 -0.75
CA GLY A 120 13.46 -20.94 -0.21
C GLY A 120 12.12 -21.60 -0.54
N ALA A 121 11.06 -20.80 -0.69
CA ALA A 121 9.75 -21.26 -1.14
C ALA A 121 9.60 -21.29 -2.68
N GLY A 122 10.65 -20.96 -3.44
CA GLY A 122 10.59 -20.87 -4.90
C GLY A 122 9.74 -19.72 -5.44
N ILE A 123 9.45 -18.71 -4.62
CA ILE A 123 8.67 -17.54 -5.02
C ILE A 123 9.59 -16.50 -5.65
N SER A 124 9.33 -16.16 -6.91
CA SER A 124 10.08 -15.13 -7.61
C SER A 124 9.73 -13.73 -7.10
N PHE A 125 10.72 -12.83 -7.06
CA PHE A 125 10.50 -11.43 -6.75
C PHE A 125 11.42 -10.51 -7.56
N ARG A 126 11.00 -9.25 -7.71
CA ARG A 126 11.78 -8.19 -8.38
C ARG A 126 11.71 -6.91 -7.58
N GLU A 127 12.83 -6.19 -7.53
CA GLU A 127 12.85 -4.85 -6.95
C GLU A 127 12.27 -3.83 -7.92
N LEU A 128 11.38 -2.97 -7.45
CA LEU A 128 10.76 -1.90 -8.24
C LEU A 128 10.74 -0.60 -7.46
N VAL A 129 11.30 0.45 -8.04
CA VAL A 129 11.25 1.82 -7.53
C VAL A 129 10.00 2.50 -8.08
N VAL A 130 9.19 3.06 -7.19
CA VAL A 130 7.91 3.70 -7.51
C VAL A 130 7.94 5.15 -7.00
N PRO A 131 8.30 6.11 -7.87
CA PRO A 131 8.18 7.53 -7.56
C PRO A 131 6.71 7.91 -7.30
N LYS A 132 6.47 8.65 -6.22
CA LYS A 132 5.14 9.18 -5.92
C LYS A 132 5.19 10.54 -5.24
N ARG A 133 4.11 11.29 -5.45
CA ARG A 133 3.79 12.51 -4.69
C ARG A 133 2.62 12.18 -3.79
N ARG A 134 2.65 12.56 -2.52
CA ARG A 134 1.57 12.25 -1.58
C ARG A 134 1.26 13.34 -0.58
N ILE A 135 0.02 13.32 -0.09
CA ILE A 135 -0.50 14.15 0.99
C ILE A 135 -1.23 13.23 1.97
N GLN A 136 -0.95 13.37 3.27
CA GLN A 136 -1.63 12.61 4.31
C GLN A 136 -2.33 13.53 5.30
N SER A 137 -3.53 13.16 5.72
CA SER A 137 -4.29 13.89 6.75
C SER A 137 -5.44 13.06 7.27
N ASP A 138 -6.11 13.53 8.33
CA ASP A 138 -7.41 12.99 8.71
C ASP A 138 -8.38 13.09 7.52
N ALA A 139 -9.13 12.01 7.28
CA ALA A 139 -10.06 11.90 6.17
C ALA A 139 -11.09 13.03 6.18
N GLY A 140 -11.65 13.37 7.35
CA GLY A 140 -12.63 14.44 7.49
C GLY A 140 -12.10 15.84 7.17
N ARG A 141 -10.78 16.03 7.13
CA ARG A 141 -10.17 17.31 6.72
C ARG A 141 -10.14 17.43 5.20
N ILE A 142 -9.71 16.37 4.50
CA ILE A 142 -9.44 16.45 3.06
C ILE A 142 -10.56 15.87 2.20
N LEU A 143 -11.21 14.78 2.61
CA LEU A 143 -12.34 14.17 1.92
C LEU A 143 -13.63 14.87 2.35
N ASP A 144 -14.49 15.22 1.39
CA ASP A 144 -15.77 15.84 1.67
C ASP A 144 -16.96 14.97 1.20
N ARG A 145 -18.16 15.29 1.68
CA ARG A 145 -19.36 14.55 1.27
C ARG A 145 -19.73 14.75 -0.21
N ARG A 146 -19.23 15.80 -0.86
CA ARG A 146 -19.54 16.09 -2.27
C ARG A 146 -18.84 15.12 -3.21
N ILE A 147 -17.69 14.59 -2.81
CA ILE A 147 -17.03 13.47 -3.50
C ILE A 147 -17.57 12.09 -3.09
N GLY A 148 -18.66 12.05 -2.31
CA GLY A 148 -19.28 10.82 -1.84
C GLY A 148 -18.61 10.17 -0.64
N TYR A 149 -17.81 10.92 0.15
CA TYR A 149 -17.18 10.35 1.34
C TYR A 149 -18.16 10.12 2.50
N GLU A 150 -18.35 8.84 2.88
CA GLU A 150 -19.24 8.42 3.99
C GLU A 150 -18.49 7.71 5.14
N GLY A 151 -17.16 7.62 5.07
CA GLY A 151 -16.34 6.94 6.08
C GLY A 151 -16.13 7.74 7.38
N ASN A 152 -15.42 7.13 8.34
CA ASN A 152 -15.10 7.79 9.60
C ASN A 152 -14.09 8.94 9.39
N PRO A 153 -14.42 10.19 9.78
CA PRO A 153 -13.54 11.35 9.57
C PRO A 153 -12.19 11.26 10.28
N SER A 154 -12.04 10.40 11.31
CA SER A 154 -10.78 10.21 12.04
C SER A 154 -9.83 9.20 11.38
N TRP A 155 -10.25 8.55 10.29
CA TRP A 155 -9.33 7.69 9.54
C TRP A 155 -8.22 8.52 8.90
N LEU A 156 -7.06 7.93 8.71
CA LEU A 156 -5.99 8.57 7.95
C LEU A 156 -6.31 8.40 6.46
N ALA A 157 -6.30 9.49 5.70
CA ALA A 157 -6.39 9.48 4.25
C ALA A 157 -5.04 9.86 3.63
N GLU A 158 -4.56 9.04 2.69
CA GLU A 158 -3.44 9.32 1.81
C GLU A 158 -3.98 9.57 0.39
N LEU A 159 -3.74 10.78 -0.14
CA LEU A 159 -3.86 11.05 -1.57
C LEU A 159 -2.49 10.87 -2.19
N ALA A 160 -2.40 10.14 -3.32
CA ALA A 160 -1.14 9.93 -4.01
C ALA A 160 -1.27 10.05 -5.53
N VAL A 161 -0.26 10.64 -6.16
CA VAL A 161 0.01 10.51 -7.59
C VAL A 161 1.21 9.59 -7.76
N ILE A 162 0.99 8.45 -8.41
CA ILE A 162 1.95 7.36 -8.57
C ILE A 162 2.48 7.39 -9.99
N HIS A 163 3.80 7.45 -10.14
CA HIS A 163 4.46 7.45 -11.44
C HIS A 163 5.11 6.09 -11.66
N LEU A 164 4.49 5.26 -12.50
CA LEU A 164 5.11 4.02 -12.97
C LEU A 164 5.85 4.31 -14.27
N PRO A 165 7.12 3.89 -14.43
CA PRO A 165 7.87 4.11 -15.66
C PRO A 165 7.10 3.65 -16.90
N GLY A 166 7.10 4.45 -17.97
CA GLY A 166 6.41 4.10 -19.22
C GLY A 166 4.88 4.14 -19.16
N ARG A 167 4.27 4.66 -18.08
CA ARG A 167 2.82 4.78 -17.94
C ARG A 167 2.38 6.21 -17.59
N PRO A 168 1.14 6.59 -17.95
CA PRO A 168 0.51 7.78 -17.37
C PRO A 168 0.48 7.71 -15.83
N PRO A 169 0.56 8.85 -15.13
CA PRO A 169 0.45 8.87 -13.68
C PRO A 169 -0.90 8.31 -13.21
N ALA A 170 -0.87 7.43 -12.21
CA ALA A 170 -2.07 6.93 -11.56
C ALA A 170 -2.44 7.80 -10.35
N SER A 171 -3.73 8.03 -10.15
CA SER A 171 -4.25 8.73 -8.97
C SER A 171 -4.74 7.72 -7.95
N SER A 172 -4.47 7.93 -6.67
CA SER A 172 -4.86 6.98 -5.63
C SER A 172 -5.34 7.66 -4.36
N ILE A 173 -6.38 7.08 -3.77
CA ILE A 173 -6.81 7.36 -2.40
C ILE A 173 -6.62 6.10 -1.57
N CYS A 174 -6.01 6.25 -0.41
CA CYS A 174 -5.89 5.20 0.59
C CYS A 174 -6.43 5.66 1.92
N LEU A 175 -7.20 4.80 2.58
CA LEU A 175 -7.75 5.00 3.90
C LEU A 175 -7.11 4.01 4.86
N GLU A 176 -6.55 4.49 5.96
CA GLU A 176 -5.91 3.68 7.00
C GLU A 176 -6.62 3.85 8.34
N THR A 177 -6.81 2.74 9.06
CA THR A 177 -7.45 2.70 10.38
C THR A 177 -6.82 1.63 11.27
N CYS A 178 -6.87 1.83 12.59
CA CYS A 178 -6.43 0.82 13.56
C CYS A 178 -7.49 -0.26 13.78
N ASP A 179 -8.77 0.10 13.66
CA ASP A 179 -9.90 -0.81 13.87
C ASP A 179 -10.36 -1.41 12.55
N GLU A 180 -10.74 -2.69 12.58
CA GLU A 180 -11.27 -3.37 11.39
C GLU A 180 -12.56 -2.68 10.95
N PRO A 181 -12.62 -2.11 9.72
CA PRO A 181 -13.82 -1.43 9.27
C PRO A 181 -14.95 -2.44 9.06
N GLN A 182 -16.16 -2.11 9.53
CA GLN A 182 -17.37 -2.83 9.14
C GLN A 182 -17.62 -2.60 7.64
N LEU A 183 -17.53 -3.67 6.85
CA LEU A 183 -17.69 -3.59 5.40
C LEU A 183 -19.17 -3.62 5.01
N GLY A 184 -19.51 -2.95 3.91
CA GLY A 184 -20.88 -2.94 3.38
C GLY A 184 -21.24 -1.77 2.47
N ARG A 185 -20.42 -0.69 2.41
CA ARG A 185 -20.57 0.41 1.44
C ARG A 185 -19.24 1.08 1.15
N THR A 186 -18.81 1.13 -0.11
CA THR A 186 -17.62 1.87 -0.56
C THR A 186 -17.67 3.31 -0.07
N PRO A 187 -16.66 3.82 0.65
CA PRO A 187 -16.79 5.11 1.30
C PRO A 187 -16.55 6.21 0.27
N LEU A 188 -16.33 5.90 -1.00
CA LEU A 188 -16.04 6.77 -2.12
C LEU A 188 -16.59 6.11 -3.39
N PRO A 189 -16.98 6.87 -4.41
CA PRO A 189 -17.32 6.31 -5.72
C PRO A 189 -16.10 5.58 -6.31
N ALA A 190 -16.24 4.28 -6.58
CA ALA A 190 -15.19 3.45 -7.19
C ALA A 190 -15.38 3.21 -8.69
N ALA A 191 -16.31 3.92 -9.34
CA ALA A 191 -16.50 3.81 -10.79
C ALA A 191 -15.15 4.02 -11.49
N ASP A 192 -14.80 3.06 -12.36
CA ASP A 192 -13.55 3.00 -13.14
C ASP A 192 -12.25 2.95 -12.29
N ALA A 193 -12.35 2.84 -10.97
CA ALA A 193 -11.20 2.65 -10.08
C ALA A 193 -10.87 1.16 -9.95
N LEU A 194 -9.58 0.84 -9.91
CA LEU A 194 -9.11 -0.42 -9.35
C LEU A 194 -9.23 -0.35 -7.83
N VAL A 195 -9.98 -1.30 -7.28
CA VAL A 195 -10.02 -1.55 -5.84
C VAL A 195 -8.96 -2.61 -5.57
N CYS A 196 -7.75 -2.16 -5.34
CA CYS A 196 -6.61 -3.05 -5.21
C CYS A 196 -5.58 -2.54 -4.21
N GLY A 197 -4.85 -3.47 -3.61
CA GLY A 197 -3.56 -3.15 -3.00
C GLY A 197 -2.53 -2.69 -4.04
N TYR A 198 -1.42 -2.11 -3.56
CA TYR A 198 -0.25 -1.84 -4.42
C TYR A 198 0.22 -3.07 -5.23
N PRO A 199 0.19 -4.33 -4.73
CA PRO A 199 0.72 -5.48 -5.47
C PRO A 199 0.10 -5.67 -6.85
N GLU A 200 -1.24 -5.64 -6.96
CA GLU A 200 -1.93 -5.81 -8.24
C GLU A 200 -1.61 -4.67 -9.22
N LEU A 201 -1.51 -3.43 -8.73
CA LEU A 201 -1.06 -2.30 -9.53
C LEU A 201 0.36 -2.53 -10.07
N LEU A 202 1.28 -2.97 -9.21
CA LEU A 202 2.69 -3.16 -9.56
C LEU A 202 2.90 -4.38 -10.47
N VAL A 203 2.19 -5.48 -10.26
CA VAL A 203 2.27 -6.66 -11.14
C VAL A 203 1.70 -6.35 -12.50
N SER A 204 0.56 -5.65 -12.59
CA SER A 204 0.01 -5.22 -13.88
C SER A 204 1.01 -4.40 -14.70
N HIS A 205 1.97 -3.72 -14.04
CA HIS A 205 3.04 -2.97 -14.69
C HIS A 205 4.18 -3.86 -15.22
N LEU A 206 4.46 -4.99 -14.60
CA LEU A 206 5.52 -5.92 -15.02
C LEU A 206 5.13 -6.80 -16.22
N GLU A 207 3.84 -6.89 -16.55
CA GLU A 207 3.31 -7.74 -17.62
C GLU A 207 3.23 -7.04 -19.00
N LEU A 208 3.69 -5.78 -19.10
CA LEU A 208 3.85 -5.04 -20.36
C LEU A 208 5.33 -4.91 -20.75
#